data_AF-A0A929KJX6-F1
#
_entry.id   AF-A0A929KJX6-F1
#
_cell.length_a   1.000
_cell.length_b   1.000
_cell.length_c   1.000
_cell.angle_alpha   90.00
_cell.angle_beta   90.00
_cell.angle_gamma   90.00
#
_symmetry.space_group_name_H-M   'P 1'
#
loop_
_entity.id
_entity.type
_entity.pdbx_description
1 polymer ?
#
loop_
_entity_poly.entity_id
_entity_poly.type
_entity_poly.pdbx_seq_one_letter_code
_entity_poly.pdbx_strand_id
1 'polypeptide(L)' 'MGEAQRAYEAKRAAKAGMSLDKWLSSKEREKQDAEKARLVAAAAPARKPGFFARLMEKATKPI' A
#
# COMPACT_ATOMS: atom_id res chain seq x y z
N MET A 1 1.99 -21.21 0.90
CA MET A 1 2.82 -20.78 -0.24
C MET A 1 2.98 -21.96 -1.19
N GLY A 2 2.62 -21.81 -2.47
CA GLY A 2 2.83 -22.86 -3.48
C GLY A 2 4.28 -22.90 -3.96
N GLU A 3 4.70 -24.02 -4.56
CA GLU A 3 6.07 -24.22 -5.04
C GLU A 3 6.48 -23.20 -6.13
N ALA A 4 5.56 -22.89 -7.06
CA ALA A 4 5.74 -21.84 -8.06
C ALA A 4 5.96 -20.44 -7.43
N GLN A 5 5.26 -20.16 -6.33
CA GLN A 5 5.41 -18.91 -5.60
C GLN A 5 6.76 -18.83 -4.88
N ARG A 6 7.21 -19.95 -4.29
CA ARG A 6 8.53 -20.05 -3.66
C ARG A 6 9.66 -19.78 -4.66
N ALA A 7 9.56 -20.35 -5.87
CA ALA A 7 10.53 -20.09 -6.94
C ALA A 7 10.53 -18.64 -7.41
N TYR A 8 9.35 -18.00 -7.49
CA TYR A 8 9.22 -16.58 -7.81
C TYR A 8 9.88 -15.68 -6.75
N GLU A 9 9.69 -15.99 -5.47
CA GLU A 9 10.29 -15.24 -4.37
C GLU A 9 11.79 -15.51 -4.23
N ALA A 10 12.28 -16.71 -4.55
CA ALA A 10 13.70 -17.01 -4.60
C ALA A 10 14.44 -16.17 -5.65
N LYS A 11 13.84 -15.96 -6.83
CA LYS A 11 14.40 -15.06 -7.86
C LYS A 11 14.51 -13.61 -7.37
N ARG A 12 13.54 -13.16 -6.58
CA ARG A 12 13.54 -11.80 -6.00
C ARG A 12 14.54 -11.67 -4.86
N ALA A 13 14.64 -12.68 -4.00
CA ALA A 13 15.65 -12.76 -2.95
C ALA A 13 17.06 -12.68 -3.56
N ALA A 14 17.32 -13.47 -4.61
CA ALA A 14 18.56 -13.42 -5.36
C ALA A 14 18.82 -12.05 -6.00
N LYS A 15 17.80 -11.40 -6.59
CA LYS A 15 17.91 -10.03 -7.13
C LYS A 15 18.29 -9.01 -6.06
N ALA A 16 17.81 -9.19 -4.83
CA ALA A 16 18.14 -8.33 -3.71
C ALA A 16 19.41 -8.76 -2.95
N GLY A 17 20.14 -9.77 -3.46
CA GLY A 17 21.38 -10.27 -2.86
C GLY A 17 21.20 -10.92 -1.49
N MET A 18 20.02 -11.47 -1.19
CA MET A 18 19.71 -12.08 0.10
C MET A 18 19.12 -13.48 -0.02
N SER A 19 19.14 -14.25 1.08
CA SER A 19 18.52 -15.57 1.13
C SER A 19 16.99 -15.47 1.09
N LEU A 20 16.34 -16.54 0.62
CA LEU A 20 14.88 -16.61 0.53
C LEU A 20 14.20 -16.38 1.89
N ASP A 21 14.72 -16.99 2.96
CA ASP A 21 14.13 -16.84 4.29
C ASP A 21 14.24 -15.40 4.81
N LYS A 22 15.39 -14.73 4.54
CA LYS A 22 15.57 -13.32 4.89
C LYS A 22 14.64 -12.43 4.08
N TRP A 23 14.48 -12.69 2.79
CA TRP A 23 13.55 -11.99 1.91
C TRP A 23 12.09 -12.11 2.39
N LEU A 24 11.66 -13.32 2.74
CA LEU A 24 10.34 -13.58 3.31
C LEU A 24 10.12 -12.83 4.62
N SER A 25 11.10 -12.86 5.53
CA SER A 25 11.03 -12.15 6.81
C SER A 25 10.96 -10.63 6.64
N SER A 26 11.67 -10.07 5.66
CA SER A 26 11.62 -8.63 5.33
C SER A 26 10.25 -8.23 4.82
N LYS A 27 9.67 -9.05 3.93
CA LYS A 27 8.32 -8.84 3.39
C LYS A 27 7.24 -8.87 4.47
N GLU A 28 7.38 -9.74 5.46
CA GLU A 28 6.42 -9.80 6.57
C GLU A 28 6.49 -8.54 7.43
N ARG A 29 7.70 -8.02 7.70
CA ARG A 29 7.89 -6.73 8.36
C ARG A 29 7.30 -5.58 7.55
N GLU A 30 7.58 -5.53 6.25
CA GLU A 30 7.03 -4.52 5.34
C GLU A 30 5.50 -4.54 5.30
N LYS A 31 4.86 -5.72 5.30
CA LYS A 31 3.41 -5.83 5.36
C LYS A 31 2.84 -5.24 6.66
N GLN A 32 3.46 -5.56 7.79
CA GLN A 32 3.03 -5.03 9.09
C GLN A 32 3.18 -3.51 9.15
N ASP A 33 4.26 -2.96 8.60
CA ASP A 33 4.46 -1.52 8.57
C ASP A 33 3.56 -0.82 7.55
N ALA A 34 3.27 -1.46 6.41
CA ALA A 34 2.28 -0.99 5.45
C ALA A 34 0.86 -1.02 6.01
N GLU A 35 0.51 -2.01 6.83
CA GLU A 35 -0.78 -2.06 7.53
C GLU A 35 -0.90 -0.93 8.54
N LYS A 36 0.13 -0.69 9.36
CA LYS A 36 0.18 0.47 10.26
C LYS A 36 0.06 1.79 9.48
N ALA A 37 0.77 1.91 8.36
CA ALA A 37 0.68 3.10 7.50
C ALA A 37 -0.72 3.28 6.88
N ARG A 38 -1.39 2.19 6.50
CA ARG A 38 -2.79 2.23 6.02
C ARG A 38 -3.76 2.63 7.11
N LEU A 39 -3.58 2.14 8.34
CA LEU A 39 -4.40 2.54 9.49
C LEU A 39 -4.21 4.02 9.82
N VAL A 40 -2.97 4.52 9.77
CA VAL A 40 -2.68 5.95 9.95
C VAL A 40 -3.25 6.79 8.81
N ALA A 41 -3.17 6.32 7.55
CA ALA A 41 -3.75 7.00 6.40
C ALA A 41 -5.28 6.98 6.39
N ALA A 42 -5.91 5.92 6.92
CA ALA A 42 -7.36 5.82 7.10
C ALA A 42 -7.86 6.65 8.28
N ALA A 43 -7.03 6.82 9.31
CA ALA A 43 -7.29 7.72 10.44
C ALA A 43 -6.98 9.20 10.12
N ALA A 44 -6.35 9.48 8.98
CA ALA A 44 -6.13 10.85 8.54
C ALA A 44 -7.48 11.52 8.23
N PRO A 45 -7.74 12.73 8.76
CA PRO A 45 -9.01 13.39 8.56
C PRO A 45 -9.27 13.57 7.06
N ALA A 46 -10.50 13.26 6.63
CA ALA A 46 -10.92 13.38 5.24
C ALA A 46 -10.50 14.76 4.70
N ARG A 47 -9.66 14.75 3.66
CA ARG A 47 -9.11 15.98 3.08
C ARG A 47 -10.27 16.88 2.66
N LYS A 48 -10.24 18.14 3.11
CA LYS A 48 -11.26 19.13 2.74
C LYS A 48 -11.44 19.15 1.22
N PRO A 49 -12.68 19.25 0.72
CA PRO A 49 -12.94 19.28 -0.72
C PRO A 49 -12.13 20.41 -1.35
N GLY A 50 -11.28 20.02 -2.31
CA GLY A 50 -10.41 20.94 -3.05
C GLY A 50 -11.22 21.90 -3.93
N PHE A 51 -10.52 22.83 -4.57
CA PHE A 51 -11.14 23.87 -5.40
C PHE A 51 -12.11 23.32 -6.47
N PHE A 52 -11.70 22.27 -7.20
CA PHE A 52 -12.55 21.62 -8.20
C PHE A 52 -13.80 20.96 -7.60
N ALA A 53 -13.68 20.31 -6.44
CA ALA A 53 -14.83 19.70 -5.77
C ALA A 53 -15.86 20.76 -5.35
N ARG A 54 -15.40 21.92 -4.87
CA ARG A 54 -16.28 23.06 -4.54
C ARG A 54 -16.94 23.69 -5.78
N LEU A 55 -16.22 23.74 -6.90
CA LEU A 55 -16.76 24.24 -8.16
C LEU A 55 -17.89 23.33 -8.67
N MET A 56 -17.68 22.01 -8.63
CA MET A 56 -18.71 21.05 -9.01
C MET A 56 -19.90 21.12 -8.07
N GLU A 57 -19.68 21.22 -6.75
CA GLU A 57 -20.77 21.36 -5.77
C GLU A 57 -21.64 22.58 -6.05
N LYS A 58 -21.04 23.72 -6.44
CA LYS A 58 -21.77 24.93 -6.83
C LYS A 58 -22.55 24.76 -8.13
N ALA A 59 -22.01 23.99 -9.09
CA ALA A 59 -22.64 23.75 -10.37
C ALA A 59 -23.85 22.79 -10.27
N THR A 60 -23.80 21.82 -9.35
CA THR A 60 -24.83 20.78 -9.20
C THR A 60 -25.90 21.11 -8.16
N LYS A 61 -25.78 22.20 -7.41
CA LYS A 61 -26.77 22.59 -6.41
C LYS A 61 -27.89 23.43 -7.07
N PRO A 62 -29.11 22.86 -7.24
CA PRO A 62 -30.23 23.64 -7.76
C PRO A 62 -30.67 24.67 -6.72
N ILE A 63 -31.15 25.82 -7.21
CA ILE A 63 -31.67 26.95 -6.42
C ILE A 63 -32.98 26.57 -5.76
#